data_AF-A0A3S0WYU8-F1
#
_entry.id   AF-A0A3S0WYU8-F1
#
_cell.length_a   1.000
_cell.length_b   1.000
_cell.length_c   1.000
_cell.angle_alpha   90.00
_cell.angle_beta   90.00
_cell.angle_gamma   90.00
#
_symmetry.space_group_name_H-M   'P 1'
#
loop_
_entity.id
_entity.type
_entity.pdbx_description
1 polymer ?
#
loop_
_entity_poly.entity_id
_entity_poly.type
_entity_poly.pdbx_seq_one_letter_code
_entity_poly.pdbx_strand_id
1 'polypeptide(L)'
;MRTCRFSKRLICCSIMLAFASALPAYAQTSTTTTTTTTTTTSTTQETSRLTNEFTPLAGSTSNAQALVNGLHNGSTVTLTSTSPTGAITTTTFTPDTGKLGYGNVRIALSLAEASLAKQGITDPTSAELAAALNGGKLVLADGNTVSLHGVLASRAAGEGWGEVAKGLGFRLGDVMRSPKAVGSEAAEGHEHAKVAHVEIASRDTHSTLTHPDHVSKPDSVQRPERVEAPERPERPERPDRPDHAGRPGG
;
A
#
# COMPACT_ATOMS: atom_id res chain seq x y z
N MET A 1 38.26 36.80 -10.51
CA MET A 1 37.66 35.68 -9.76
C MET A 1 36.36 35.30 -10.44
N ARG A 2 36.20 33.99 -10.72
CA ARG A 2 34.97 33.17 -10.78
C ARG A 2 33.67 33.88 -11.20
N THR A 3 32.90 33.46 -12.20
CA THR A 3 32.85 32.28 -13.06
C THR A 3 31.73 32.61 -14.06
N CYS A 4 32.03 32.67 -15.35
CA CYS A 4 30.99 32.47 -16.37
C CYS A 4 30.56 31.01 -16.31
N ARG A 5 29.27 30.70 -16.48
CA ARG A 5 28.74 29.77 -17.50
C ARG A 5 27.22 29.89 -17.57
N PHE A 6 26.76 30.52 -18.64
CA PHE A 6 25.45 30.25 -19.22
C PHE A 6 25.65 29.97 -20.70
N SER A 7 24.71 29.19 -21.23
CA SER A 7 24.36 29.04 -22.65
C SER A 7 24.97 27.86 -23.40
N LYS A 8 24.17 26.79 -23.43
CA LYS A 8 23.62 26.14 -24.62
C LYS A 8 24.24 26.56 -25.96
N ARG A 9 24.64 25.57 -26.78
CA ARG A 9 24.31 25.42 -28.23
C ARG A 9 25.09 24.21 -28.80
N LEU A 10 24.35 23.22 -29.31
CA LEU A 10 24.11 22.97 -30.75
C LEU A 10 25.21 22.11 -31.37
N ILE A 11 24.91 20.84 -31.68
CA ILE A 11 24.80 20.27 -33.05
C ILE A 11 26.11 20.35 -33.85
N CYS A 12 26.72 19.18 -34.12
CA CYS A 12 27.45 18.97 -35.37
C CYS A 12 27.43 17.49 -35.75
N CYS A 13 26.85 17.20 -36.92
CA CYS A 13 26.93 15.93 -37.63
C CYS A 13 28.33 15.77 -38.24
N SER A 14 28.93 14.59 -38.10
CA SER A 14 30.05 14.17 -38.95
C SER A 14 29.81 12.74 -39.41
N ILE A 15 29.80 12.60 -40.73
CA ILE A 15 29.52 11.41 -41.52
C ILE A 15 30.84 10.68 -41.82
N MET A 16 30.82 9.35 -41.68
CA MET A 16 31.61 8.28 -42.34
C MET A 16 33.14 8.39 -42.44
N LEU A 17 33.84 7.31 -42.08
CA LEU A 17 34.71 6.56 -43.01
C LEU A 17 35.10 5.19 -42.41
N ALA A 18 34.97 4.14 -43.21
CA ALA A 18 35.35 2.77 -42.89
C ALA A 18 36.87 2.55 -43.04
N PHE A 19 37.47 1.78 -42.13
CA PHE A 19 38.72 1.05 -42.38
C PHE A 19 38.73 -0.25 -41.58
N ALA A 20 38.90 -1.36 -42.30
CA ALA A 20 39.11 -2.68 -41.74
C ALA A 20 40.62 -2.93 -41.56
N SER A 21 41.04 -3.25 -40.34
CA SER A 21 42.28 -3.99 -40.07
C SER A 21 42.11 -4.78 -38.78
N ALA A 22 42.25 -6.10 -38.88
CA ALA A 22 42.29 -7.01 -37.74
C ALA A 22 43.71 -7.03 -37.16
N LEU A 23 43.85 -7.00 -35.83
CA LEU A 23 44.75 -7.80 -34.99
C LEU A 23 44.42 -7.57 -33.49
N PRO A 24 44.71 -8.53 -32.60
CA PRO A 24 44.15 -8.60 -31.25
C PRO A 24 44.95 -7.77 -30.25
N ALA A 25 44.30 -6.85 -29.55
CA ALA A 25 44.90 -6.08 -28.48
C ALA A 25 44.04 -6.25 -27.22
N TYR A 26 44.70 -6.68 -26.14
CA TYR A 26 44.17 -6.89 -24.80
C TYR A 26 43.03 -5.92 -24.46
N ALA A 27 41.81 -6.44 -24.31
CA ALA A 27 40.72 -5.68 -23.73
C ALA A 27 41.06 -5.43 -22.25
N GLN A 28 41.69 -4.28 -21.98
CA GLN A 28 41.56 -3.63 -20.69
C GLN A 28 40.09 -3.30 -20.52
N THR A 29 39.38 -4.11 -19.75
CA THR A 29 38.08 -3.73 -19.18
C THR A 29 38.31 -2.53 -18.28
N SER A 30 38.23 -1.36 -18.87
CA SER A 30 37.75 -0.17 -18.16
C SER A 30 36.30 -0.46 -17.78
N THR A 31 36.11 -1.15 -16.66
CA THR A 31 34.79 -1.32 -16.06
C THR A 31 34.33 0.05 -15.61
N THR A 32 33.65 0.76 -16.50
CA THR A 32 32.69 1.79 -16.13
C THR A 32 31.68 1.10 -15.22
N THR A 33 31.83 1.26 -13.91
CA THR A 33 30.83 0.85 -12.91
C THR A 33 29.61 1.74 -13.10
N THR A 34 28.74 1.33 -14.02
CA THR A 34 27.34 1.76 -14.04
C THR A 34 26.58 0.88 -13.05
N THR A 35 26.34 1.43 -11.86
CA THR A 35 25.55 0.82 -10.78
C THR A 35 24.08 0.73 -11.18
N THR A 36 23.66 -0.32 -11.90
CA THR A 36 22.24 -0.57 -12.20
C THR A 36 21.86 -2.07 -12.20
N THR A 37 22.47 -2.88 -11.33
CA THR A 37 22.17 -4.34 -11.27
C THR A 37 21.95 -4.90 -9.86
N THR A 38 21.97 -4.08 -8.81
CA THR A 38 21.87 -4.56 -7.40
C THR A 38 20.43 -4.50 -6.83
N THR A 39 19.54 -3.72 -7.45
CA THR A 39 18.18 -3.46 -6.93
C THR A 39 17.18 -4.59 -7.19
N THR A 40 17.32 -5.32 -8.30
CA THR A 40 16.39 -6.41 -8.67
C THR A 40 16.63 -7.70 -7.89
N THR A 41 17.89 -8.02 -7.56
CA THR A 41 18.22 -9.23 -6.78
C THR A 41 17.79 -9.10 -5.31
N SER A 42 18.01 -7.93 -4.70
CA SER A 42 17.65 -7.66 -3.31
C SER A 42 16.14 -7.62 -3.07
N THR A 43 15.38 -7.03 -4.00
CA THR A 43 13.91 -7.03 -3.93
C THR A 43 13.32 -8.43 -4.07
N THR A 44 13.83 -9.23 -5.00
CA THR A 44 13.40 -10.63 -5.17
C THR A 44 13.67 -11.46 -3.91
N GLN A 45 14.84 -11.29 -3.29
CA GLN A 45 15.22 -12.00 -2.08
C GLN A 45 14.30 -11.68 -0.89
N GLU A 46 13.98 -10.39 -0.66
CA GLU A 46 13.08 -9.98 0.42
C GLU A 46 11.64 -10.47 0.18
N THR A 47 11.14 -10.42 -1.05
CA THR A 47 9.82 -10.99 -1.39
C THR A 47 9.76 -12.48 -1.10
N SER A 48 10.77 -13.25 -1.51
CA SER A 48 10.82 -14.69 -1.25
C SER A 48 10.87 -14.99 0.25
N ARG A 49 11.67 -14.21 1.00
CA ARG A 49 11.76 -14.36 2.46
C ARG A 49 10.42 -14.13 3.14
N LEU A 50 9.74 -13.02 2.84
CA LEU A 50 8.44 -12.69 3.43
C LEU A 50 7.35 -13.66 2.99
N THR A 51 7.37 -14.11 1.75
CA THR A 51 6.43 -15.12 1.25
C THR A 51 6.56 -16.41 2.06
N ASN A 52 7.79 -16.86 2.34
CA ASN A 52 8.02 -18.06 3.15
C ASN A 52 7.58 -17.85 4.62
N GLU A 53 7.89 -16.69 5.20
CA GLU A 53 7.53 -16.33 6.58
C GLU A 53 6.00 -16.32 6.78
N PHE A 54 5.24 -15.78 5.84
CA PHE A 54 3.78 -15.62 5.95
C PHE A 54 2.96 -16.67 5.19
N THR A 55 3.58 -17.69 4.59
CA THR A 55 2.88 -18.86 4.04
C THR A 55 1.93 -19.51 5.05
N PRO A 56 2.32 -19.80 6.31
CA PRO A 56 1.40 -20.41 7.27
C PRO A 56 0.21 -19.49 7.58
N LEU A 57 0.43 -18.18 7.65
CA LEU A 57 -0.62 -17.20 7.91
C LEU A 57 -1.61 -17.09 6.74
N ALA A 58 -1.11 -17.12 5.50
CA ALA A 58 -1.92 -16.96 4.30
C ALA A 58 -2.58 -18.26 3.83
N GLY A 59 -2.24 -19.40 4.45
CA GLY A 59 -2.71 -20.74 4.11
C GLY A 59 -2.07 -21.34 2.85
N SER A 60 -1.39 -20.55 2.01
CA SER A 60 -0.65 -21.05 0.85
C SER A 60 0.45 -20.08 0.40
N THR A 61 1.45 -20.60 -0.33
CA THR A 61 2.53 -19.79 -0.91
C THR A 61 2.00 -18.77 -1.93
N SER A 62 1.02 -19.15 -2.76
CA SER A 62 0.40 -18.24 -3.73
C SER A 62 -0.31 -17.07 -3.04
N ASN A 63 -1.04 -17.33 -1.96
CA ASN A 63 -1.69 -16.30 -1.17
C ASN A 63 -0.67 -15.38 -0.49
N ALA A 64 0.38 -15.94 0.11
CA ALA A 64 1.43 -15.16 0.75
C ALA A 64 2.15 -14.24 -0.26
N GLN A 65 2.44 -14.76 -1.46
CA GLN A 65 3.02 -13.97 -2.53
C GLN A 65 2.07 -12.86 -2.99
N ALA A 66 0.77 -13.14 -3.13
CA ALA A 66 -0.24 -12.14 -3.48
C ALA A 66 -0.33 -11.02 -2.42
N LEU A 67 -0.28 -11.38 -1.13
CA LEU A 67 -0.25 -10.43 -0.02
C LEU A 67 1.00 -9.55 -0.07
N VAL A 68 2.18 -10.15 -0.12
CA VAL A 68 3.45 -9.40 -0.09
C VAL A 68 3.54 -8.47 -1.30
N ASN A 69 3.22 -8.96 -2.49
CA ASN A 69 3.26 -8.15 -3.71
C ASN A 69 2.18 -7.07 -3.73
N GLY A 70 0.95 -7.39 -3.33
CA GLY A 70 -0.15 -6.42 -3.33
C GLY A 70 0.10 -5.31 -2.30
N LEU A 71 0.54 -5.65 -1.09
CA LEU A 71 0.90 -4.66 -0.07
C LEU A 71 2.12 -3.82 -0.47
N HIS A 72 3.14 -4.45 -1.08
CA HIS A 72 4.32 -3.73 -1.53
C HIS A 72 3.99 -2.71 -2.63
N ASN A 73 3.18 -3.12 -3.60
CA ASN A 73 2.82 -2.30 -4.75
C ASN A 73 1.60 -1.40 -4.50
N GLY A 74 0.91 -1.54 -3.36
CA GLY A 74 -0.36 -0.86 -3.10
C GLY A 74 -1.43 -1.26 -4.12
N SER A 75 -1.46 -2.54 -4.49
CA SER A 75 -2.35 -3.11 -5.51
C SER A 75 -3.34 -4.07 -4.87
N THR A 76 -4.42 -4.38 -5.60
CA THR A 76 -5.44 -5.32 -5.17
C THR A 76 -4.84 -6.69 -4.83
N VAL A 77 -5.22 -7.22 -3.67
CA VAL A 77 -4.84 -8.54 -3.17
C VAL A 77 -6.05 -9.46 -3.33
N THR A 78 -5.82 -10.62 -3.93
CA THR A 78 -6.82 -11.69 -4.06
C THR A 78 -6.32 -12.92 -3.31
N LEU A 79 -7.12 -13.40 -2.37
CA LEU A 79 -6.83 -14.55 -1.52
C LEU A 79 -7.85 -15.65 -1.73
N THR A 80 -7.38 -16.88 -1.86
CA THR A 80 -8.24 -18.04 -2.03
C THR A 80 -8.04 -18.98 -0.85
N SER A 81 -9.11 -19.32 -0.15
CA SER A 81 -9.09 -20.31 0.95
C SER A 81 -10.02 -21.46 0.62
N THR A 82 -9.67 -22.66 1.05
CA THR A 82 -10.48 -23.87 0.90
C THR A 82 -10.92 -24.31 2.28
N SER A 83 -12.23 -24.30 2.52
CA SER A 83 -12.84 -24.83 3.75
C SER A 83 -12.53 -26.33 3.90
N PRO A 84 -12.55 -26.89 5.13
CA PRO A 84 -12.48 -28.34 5.36
C PRO A 84 -13.52 -29.16 4.58
N THR A 85 -14.63 -28.54 4.18
CA THR A 85 -15.68 -29.16 3.34
C THR A 85 -15.37 -29.12 1.83
N GLY A 86 -14.21 -28.59 1.43
CA GLY A 86 -13.80 -28.44 0.03
C GLY A 86 -14.34 -27.19 -0.67
N ALA A 87 -15.14 -26.36 0.01
CA ALA A 87 -15.65 -25.11 -0.55
C ALA A 87 -14.53 -24.07 -0.71
N ILE A 88 -14.41 -23.50 -1.91
CA ILE A 88 -13.42 -22.45 -2.21
C ILE A 88 -14.05 -21.07 -1.97
N THR A 89 -13.40 -20.23 -1.18
CA THR A 89 -13.79 -18.85 -0.92
C THR A 89 -12.70 -17.90 -1.40
N THR A 90 -13.07 -16.99 -2.29
CA THR A 90 -12.18 -15.93 -2.78
C THR A 90 -12.50 -14.62 -2.08
N THR A 91 -11.50 -13.98 -1.51
CA THR A 91 -11.61 -12.66 -0.86
C THR A 91 -10.66 -11.70 -1.57
N THR A 92 -11.18 -10.52 -1.93
CA THR A 92 -10.40 -9.49 -2.62
C THR A 92 -10.48 -8.19 -1.83
N PHE A 93 -9.34 -7.51 -1.68
CA PHE A 93 -9.29 -6.19 -1.05
C PHE A 93 -8.16 -5.34 -1.63
N THR A 94 -8.27 -4.02 -1.50
CA THR A 94 -7.24 -3.07 -1.93
C THR A 94 -6.74 -2.27 -0.72
N PRO A 95 -5.43 -2.27 -0.42
CA PRO A 95 -4.86 -1.48 0.67
C PRO A 95 -4.94 0.03 0.41
N ASP A 96 -5.60 0.77 1.29
CA ASP A 96 -5.66 2.24 1.23
C ASP A 96 -4.37 2.94 1.68
N THR A 97 -3.39 2.17 2.16
CA THR A 97 -2.09 2.68 2.62
C THR A 97 -1.17 3.15 1.49
N GLY A 98 -1.51 2.84 0.23
CA GLY A 98 -0.60 2.94 -0.90
C GLY A 98 0.55 1.93 -0.81
N LYS A 99 1.68 2.24 -1.48
CA LYS A 99 2.86 1.36 -1.53
C LYS A 99 3.55 1.25 -0.18
N LEU A 100 3.80 0.03 0.29
CA LEU A 100 4.53 -0.24 1.53
C LEU A 100 5.93 -0.81 1.23
N GLY A 101 6.95 -0.35 1.94
CA GLY A 101 8.26 -1.03 1.90
C GLY A 101 8.18 -2.43 2.54
N TYR A 102 9.06 -3.36 2.15
CA TYR A 102 9.05 -4.75 2.67
C TYR A 102 9.07 -4.84 4.21
N GLY A 103 9.80 -3.94 4.89
CA GLY A 103 9.76 -3.87 6.36
C GLY A 103 8.39 -3.50 6.92
N ASN A 104 7.67 -2.59 6.26
CA ASN A 104 6.30 -2.20 6.61
C ASN A 104 5.31 -3.32 6.32
N VAL A 105 5.48 -4.04 5.20
CA VAL A 105 4.68 -5.23 4.86
C VAL A 105 4.81 -6.28 5.97
N ARG A 106 6.04 -6.57 6.40
CA ARG A 106 6.29 -7.50 7.51
C ARG A 106 5.60 -7.07 8.79
N ILE A 107 5.75 -5.80 9.20
CA ILE A 107 5.10 -5.29 10.42
C ILE A 107 3.58 -5.40 10.33
N ALA A 108 2.99 -5.05 9.19
CA ALA A 108 1.55 -5.12 8.98
C ALA A 108 1.04 -6.56 9.13
N LEU A 109 1.70 -7.52 8.48
CA LEU A 109 1.33 -8.94 8.53
C LEU A 109 1.55 -9.53 9.92
N SER A 110 2.65 -9.20 10.61
CA SER A 110 2.89 -9.66 11.99
C SER A 110 1.86 -9.10 12.98
N LEU A 111 1.45 -7.84 12.83
CA LEU A 111 0.39 -7.25 13.68
C LEU A 111 -0.97 -7.87 13.39
N ALA A 112 -1.28 -8.14 12.12
CA ALA A 112 -2.51 -8.82 11.74
C ALA A 112 -2.56 -10.24 12.34
N GLU A 113 -1.46 -10.99 12.23
CA GLU A 113 -1.31 -12.31 12.85
C GLU A 113 -1.48 -12.27 14.36
N ALA A 114 -0.81 -11.34 15.05
CA ALA A 114 -0.97 -11.19 16.49
C ALA A 114 -2.42 -10.85 16.88
N SER A 115 -3.08 -9.98 16.12
CA SER A 115 -4.47 -9.60 16.37
C SER A 115 -5.45 -10.78 16.22
N LEU A 116 -5.21 -11.66 15.24
CA LEU A 116 -5.99 -12.87 15.00
C LEU A 116 -5.71 -13.93 16.08
N ALA A 117 -4.45 -14.14 16.42
CA ALA A 117 -4.05 -15.06 17.47
C ALA A 117 -4.62 -14.66 18.84
N LYS A 118 -4.78 -13.35 19.11
CA LYS A 118 -5.48 -12.84 20.31
C LYS A 118 -6.95 -13.20 20.36
N GLN A 119 -7.59 -13.40 19.21
CA GLN A 119 -8.94 -13.95 19.14
C GLN A 119 -8.96 -15.49 19.18
N GLY A 120 -7.82 -16.16 19.40
CA GLY A 120 -7.72 -17.62 19.35
C GLY A 120 -7.71 -18.20 17.93
N ILE A 121 -7.56 -17.37 16.91
CA ILE A 121 -7.51 -17.78 15.49
C ILE A 121 -6.05 -18.00 15.11
N THR A 122 -5.64 -19.27 15.08
CA THR A 122 -4.26 -19.65 14.77
C THR A 122 -4.00 -19.99 13.31
N ASP A 123 -5.08 -20.28 12.57
CA ASP A 123 -5.09 -20.66 11.15
C ASP A 123 -6.22 -19.89 10.44
N PRO A 124 -5.99 -18.61 10.09
CA PRO A 124 -7.06 -17.75 9.66
C PRO A 124 -7.56 -18.06 8.26
N THR A 125 -8.86 -17.83 8.03
CA THR A 125 -9.45 -17.85 6.70
C THR A 125 -9.06 -16.59 5.90
N SER A 126 -9.22 -16.63 4.57
CA SER A 126 -8.93 -15.46 3.71
C SER A 126 -9.79 -14.24 4.07
N ALA A 127 -11.02 -14.46 4.55
CA ALA A 127 -11.90 -13.39 5.02
C ALA A 127 -11.44 -12.79 6.35
N GLU A 128 -11.07 -13.63 7.33
CA GLU A 128 -10.53 -13.19 8.62
C GLU A 128 -9.24 -12.38 8.45
N LEU A 129 -8.33 -12.85 7.58
CA LEU A 129 -7.09 -12.14 7.29
C LEU A 129 -7.37 -10.77 6.64
N ALA A 130 -8.33 -10.71 5.70
CA ALA A 130 -8.73 -9.44 5.10
C ALA A 130 -9.34 -8.47 6.13
N ALA A 131 -10.12 -8.97 7.10
CA ALA A 131 -10.68 -8.16 8.18
C ALA A 131 -9.62 -7.71 9.20
N ALA A 132 -8.62 -8.53 9.52
CA ALA A 132 -7.50 -8.11 10.37
C ALA A 132 -6.64 -7.02 9.70
N LEU A 133 -6.53 -7.06 8.38
CA LEU A 133 -5.77 -6.09 7.61
C LEU A 133 -6.56 -4.80 7.37
N ASN A 134 -7.77 -4.85 6.81
CA ASN A 134 -8.53 -3.65 6.42
C ASN A 134 -9.52 -3.17 7.49
N GLY A 135 -9.74 -3.98 8.53
CA GLY A 135 -10.79 -3.75 9.51
C GLY A 135 -12.08 -4.48 9.12
N GLY A 136 -12.93 -4.68 10.11
CA GLY A 136 -14.16 -5.44 9.94
C GLY A 136 -14.73 -5.91 11.27
N LYS A 137 -15.77 -6.71 11.20
CA LYS A 137 -16.39 -7.37 12.34
C LYS A 137 -16.27 -8.87 12.15
N LEU A 138 -15.71 -9.56 13.14
CA LEU A 138 -15.75 -11.00 13.25
C LEU A 138 -16.94 -11.37 14.11
N VAL A 139 -17.82 -12.22 13.60
CA VAL A 139 -18.85 -12.84 14.42
C VAL A 139 -18.42 -14.25 14.74
N LEU A 140 -18.16 -14.49 16.02
CA LEU A 140 -17.73 -15.76 16.56
C LEU A 140 -18.92 -16.73 16.64
N ALA A 141 -18.63 -18.02 16.76
CA ALA A 141 -19.62 -19.10 16.81
C ALA A 141 -20.50 -19.06 18.07
N ASP A 142 -20.04 -18.39 19.13
CA ASP A 142 -20.82 -18.07 20.33
C ASP A 142 -21.81 -16.91 20.13
N GLY A 143 -21.84 -16.31 18.94
CA GLY A 143 -22.67 -15.16 18.59
C GLY A 143 -22.06 -13.81 19.00
N ASN A 144 -20.87 -13.80 19.63
CA ASN A 144 -20.21 -12.58 20.01
C ASN A 144 -19.60 -11.88 18.79
N THR A 145 -19.65 -10.54 18.76
CA THR A 145 -19.11 -9.73 17.67
C THR A 145 -17.87 -8.97 18.12
N VAL A 146 -16.74 -9.25 17.49
CA VAL A 146 -15.47 -8.56 17.72
C VAL A 146 -15.20 -7.59 16.58
N SER A 147 -15.06 -6.30 16.90
CA SER A 147 -14.68 -5.29 15.91
C SER A 147 -13.15 -5.21 15.79
N LEU A 148 -12.64 -5.45 14.59
CA LEU A 148 -11.24 -5.27 14.23
C LEU A 148 -11.05 -3.89 13.61
N HIS A 149 -10.12 -3.11 14.17
CA HIS A 149 -9.77 -1.79 13.65
C HIS A 149 -9.08 -1.84 12.28
N GLY A 150 -8.40 -2.95 11.96
CA GLY A 150 -7.64 -3.09 10.73
C GLY A 150 -6.26 -2.46 10.82
N VAL A 151 -5.21 -3.26 10.62
CA VAL A 151 -3.82 -2.78 10.68
C VAL A 151 -3.51 -1.80 9.55
N LEU A 152 -3.97 -2.09 8.33
CA LEU A 152 -3.82 -1.22 7.16
C LEU A 152 -4.71 0.01 7.26
N ALA A 153 -5.94 -0.13 7.79
CA ALA A 153 -6.82 1.02 8.00
C ALA A 153 -6.25 2.01 9.01
N SER A 154 -5.70 1.51 10.12
CA SER A 154 -5.02 2.36 11.12
C SER A 154 -3.79 3.05 10.52
N ARG A 155 -3.03 2.33 9.67
CA ARG A 155 -1.90 2.91 8.95
C ARG A 155 -2.33 3.97 7.93
N ALA A 156 -3.44 3.76 7.24
CA ALA A 156 -4.02 4.72 6.30
C ALA A 156 -4.58 5.95 7.02
N ALA A 157 -5.05 5.79 8.26
CA ALA A 157 -5.45 6.90 9.14
C ALA A 157 -4.27 7.74 9.66
N GLY A 158 -3.03 7.35 9.34
CA GLY A 158 -1.82 8.09 9.72
C GLY A 158 -1.16 7.60 11.00
N GLU A 159 -1.64 6.51 11.62
CA GLU A 159 -1.01 5.93 12.80
C GLU A 159 0.35 5.31 12.45
N GLY A 160 1.32 5.51 13.34
CA GLY A 160 2.59 4.79 13.32
C GLY A 160 2.43 3.36 13.83
N TRP A 161 3.33 2.48 13.42
CA TRP A 161 3.27 1.05 13.79
C TRP A 161 3.24 0.80 15.30
N GLY A 162 3.89 1.68 16.08
CA GLY A 162 3.83 1.63 17.54
C GLY A 162 2.46 1.99 18.10
N GLU A 163 1.77 2.99 17.53
CA GLU A 163 0.40 3.32 17.91
C GLU A 163 -0.57 2.21 17.52
N VAL A 164 -0.46 1.67 16.30
CA VAL A 164 -1.31 0.55 15.86
C VAL A 164 -1.14 -0.66 16.79
N ALA A 165 0.10 -1.04 17.11
CA ALA A 165 0.38 -2.12 18.04
C ALA A 165 -0.23 -1.85 19.42
N LYS A 166 -0.05 -0.63 19.94
CA LYS A 166 -0.60 -0.22 21.24
C LYS A 166 -2.13 -0.24 21.24
N GLY A 167 -2.78 0.21 20.17
CA GLY A 167 -4.23 0.17 20.01
C GLY A 167 -4.79 -1.26 20.04
N LEU A 168 -4.01 -2.23 19.54
CA LEU A 168 -4.32 -3.66 19.62
C LEU A 168 -3.97 -4.30 20.98
N GLY A 169 -3.31 -3.55 21.88
CA GLY A 169 -2.86 -4.02 23.18
C GLY A 169 -1.50 -4.74 23.16
N PHE A 170 -0.70 -4.56 22.10
CA PHE A 170 0.60 -5.19 21.95
C PHE A 170 1.76 -4.20 22.06
N ARG A 171 2.93 -4.75 22.32
CA ARG A 171 4.21 -4.07 22.13
C ARG A 171 4.78 -4.49 20.79
N LEU A 172 5.07 -3.53 19.92
CA LEU A 172 5.60 -3.80 18.57
C LEU A 172 6.85 -4.69 18.62
N GLY A 173 7.75 -4.47 19.57
CA GLY A 173 8.97 -5.28 19.71
C GLY A 173 8.69 -6.76 19.96
N ASP A 174 7.67 -7.07 20.76
CA ASP A 174 7.30 -8.44 21.09
C ASP A 174 6.57 -9.10 19.91
N VAL A 175 5.68 -8.35 19.22
CA VAL A 175 5.04 -8.78 17.97
C VAL A 175 6.07 -9.11 16.90
N MET A 176 7.12 -8.29 16.74
CA MET A 176 8.14 -8.56 15.73
C MET A 176 9.04 -9.75 16.06
N ARG A 177 9.08 -10.19 17.33
CA ARG A 177 9.82 -11.39 17.74
C ARG A 177 8.99 -12.65 17.53
N SER A 178 7.73 -12.62 17.94
CA SER A 178 6.86 -13.79 17.92
C SER A 178 5.37 -13.38 17.89
N PRO A 179 4.83 -13.00 16.72
CA PRO A 179 3.48 -12.42 16.62
C PRO A 179 2.40 -13.39 17.10
N LYS A 180 2.47 -14.67 16.71
CA LYS A 180 1.54 -15.71 17.14
C LYS A 180 1.56 -15.96 18.65
N ALA A 181 2.76 -15.97 19.26
CA ALA A 181 2.91 -16.21 20.69
C ALA A 181 2.31 -15.06 21.51
N VAL A 182 2.67 -13.82 21.18
CA VAL A 182 2.17 -12.65 21.93
C VAL A 182 0.66 -12.46 21.75
N GLY A 183 0.13 -12.79 20.57
CA GLY A 183 -1.31 -12.81 20.35
C GLY A 183 -1.99 -13.84 21.24
N SER A 184 -1.49 -15.07 21.23
CA SER A 184 -2.05 -16.17 22.03
C SER A 184 -1.93 -15.92 23.54
N GLU A 185 -0.86 -15.30 24.01
CA GLU A 185 -0.67 -14.91 25.42
C GLU A 185 -1.61 -13.77 25.84
N ALA A 186 -1.95 -12.87 24.92
CA ALA A 186 -2.90 -11.80 25.15
C ALA A 186 -4.37 -12.24 24.99
N ALA A 187 -4.61 -13.50 24.62
CA ALA A 187 -5.95 -14.05 24.51
C ALA A 187 -6.51 -14.25 25.93
N GLU A 188 -7.56 -13.51 26.28
CA GLU A 188 -8.29 -13.72 27.52
C GLU A 188 -9.19 -14.96 27.39
N GLY A 189 -8.62 -16.15 27.57
CA GLY A 189 -9.38 -17.38 27.89
C GLY A 189 -10.37 -17.93 26.87
N HIS A 190 -10.39 -17.43 25.62
CA HIS A 190 -11.25 -17.98 24.57
C HIS A 190 -10.60 -19.25 23.97
N GLU A 191 -11.15 -20.44 24.29
CA GLU A 191 -10.85 -21.68 23.56
C GLU A 191 -11.12 -21.46 22.06
N HIS A 192 -10.15 -21.82 21.21
CA HIS A 192 -10.19 -21.78 19.73
C HIS A 192 -11.46 -21.16 19.13
N ALA A 193 -11.50 -19.83 19.00
CA ALA A 193 -12.69 -19.16 18.52
C ALA A 193 -12.96 -19.58 17.07
N LYS A 194 -14.03 -20.36 16.86
CA LYS A 194 -14.58 -20.59 15.52
C LYS A 194 -15.29 -19.31 15.10
N VAL A 195 -14.90 -18.72 13.99
CA VAL A 195 -15.62 -17.61 13.38
C VAL A 195 -16.79 -18.18 12.56
N ALA A 196 -17.99 -17.67 12.80
CA ALA A 196 -19.19 -18.06 12.07
C ALA A 196 -19.32 -17.28 10.76
N HIS A 197 -19.05 -15.97 10.79
CA HIS A 197 -18.98 -15.14 9.60
C HIS A 197 -18.11 -13.90 9.82
N VAL A 198 -17.61 -13.33 8.72
CA VAL A 198 -16.80 -12.11 8.71
C VAL A 198 -17.54 -11.05 7.91
N GLU A 199 -17.79 -9.90 8.52
CA GLU A 199 -18.26 -8.70 7.85
C GLU A 199 -17.05 -7.78 7.65
N ILE A 200 -16.49 -7.78 6.44
CA ILE A 200 -15.40 -6.86 6.09
C ILE A 200 -16.00 -5.46 6.02
N ALA A 201 -15.34 -4.46 6.61
CA ALA A 201 -15.79 -3.08 6.54
C ALA A 201 -15.63 -2.54 5.10
N SER A 202 -16.56 -2.88 4.22
CA SER A 202 -16.62 -2.34 2.86
C SER A 202 -17.03 -0.87 2.93
N ARG A 203 -16.07 0.04 2.78
CA ARG A 203 -16.36 1.38 2.26
C ARG A 203 -16.38 1.27 0.74
N ASP A 204 -17.59 1.26 0.20
CA ASP A 204 -17.96 1.31 -1.22
C ASP A 204 -17.50 0.17 -2.13
N THR A 205 -18.30 -0.91 -2.16
CA THR A 205 -18.55 -1.64 -3.41
C THR A 205 -20.05 -1.65 -3.68
N HIS A 206 -20.57 -0.54 -4.20
CA HIS A 206 -21.90 -0.52 -4.81
C HIS A 206 -21.87 -1.31 -6.11
N SER A 207 -22.20 -2.60 -6.06
CA SER A 207 -22.77 -3.34 -7.19
C SER A 207 -23.51 -4.58 -6.68
N THR A 208 -24.53 -4.34 -5.86
CA THR A 208 -25.68 -5.22 -5.86
C THR A 208 -26.38 -5.01 -7.20
N LEU A 209 -26.17 -5.95 -8.13
CA LEU A 209 -27.03 -6.16 -9.29
C LEU A 209 -28.43 -6.48 -8.78
N THR A 210 -29.20 -5.41 -8.53
CA THR A 210 -30.65 -5.43 -8.54
C THR A 210 -31.03 -4.34 -9.51
N HIS A 211 -31.39 -4.80 -10.70
CA HIS A 211 -31.99 -4.05 -11.78
C HIS A 211 -33.47 -3.88 -11.44
N PRO A 212 -33.99 -2.67 -11.21
CA PRO A 212 -35.39 -2.40 -11.48
C PRO A 212 -35.50 -1.76 -12.86
N ASP A 213 -36.14 -2.50 -13.76
CA ASP A 213 -36.59 -2.01 -15.05
C ASP A 213 -37.43 -0.73 -14.89
N HIS A 214 -36.89 0.34 -15.47
CA HIS A 214 -37.53 1.18 -16.49
C HIS A 214 -38.79 2.03 -16.20
N VAL A 215 -38.58 3.34 -16.45
CA VAL A 215 -39.48 4.39 -16.98
C VAL A 215 -40.42 5.06 -15.96
N SER A 216 -40.18 6.33 -15.60
CA SER A 216 -40.66 7.45 -16.42
C SER A 216 -39.83 8.73 -16.30
N LYS A 217 -39.79 9.44 -17.42
CA LYS A 217 -39.08 10.69 -17.78
C LYS A 217 -39.08 11.77 -16.69
N PRO A 218 -38.00 12.57 -16.57
CA PRO A 218 -38.07 13.83 -15.83
C PRO A 218 -38.86 14.85 -16.66
N ASP A 219 -39.98 15.30 -16.10
CA ASP A 219 -40.66 16.51 -16.56
C ASP A 219 -39.78 17.71 -16.24
N SER A 220 -39.69 18.62 -17.19
CA SER A 220 -38.83 19.80 -17.14
C SER A 220 -39.33 20.77 -16.08
N VAL A 221 -38.55 20.98 -15.02
CA VAL A 221 -38.75 22.13 -14.12
C VAL A 221 -37.62 23.13 -14.34
N GLN A 222 -37.96 24.11 -15.17
CA GLN A 222 -37.45 25.47 -15.31
C GLN A 222 -36.12 25.78 -14.62
N ARG A 223 -35.09 25.97 -15.45
CA ARG A 223 -33.86 26.70 -15.16
C ARG A 223 -34.21 28.07 -14.55
N PRO A 224 -33.93 28.33 -13.25
CA PRO A 224 -34.04 29.67 -12.72
C PRO A 224 -33.00 30.56 -13.39
N GLU A 225 -33.41 31.81 -13.67
CA GLU A 225 -32.60 32.81 -14.35
C GLU A 225 -31.21 32.97 -13.76
N ARG A 226 -30.26 33.11 -14.69
CA ARG A 226 -28.91 33.61 -14.48
C ARG A 226 -28.98 34.93 -13.71
N VAL A 227 -28.61 34.90 -12.43
CA VAL A 227 -28.25 36.11 -11.69
C VAL A 227 -26.94 36.62 -12.29
N GLU A 228 -26.93 37.87 -12.74
CA GLU A 228 -25.77 38.53 -13.31
C GLU A 228 -24.58 38.49 -12.35
N ALA A 229 -23.41 38.16 -12.91
CA ALA A 229 -22.15 38.20 -12.20
C ALA A 229 -21.84 39.66 -11.80
N PRO A 230 -21.52 39.95 -10.53
CA PRO A 230 -20.99 41.26 -10.18
C PRO A 230 -19.65 41.47 -10.88
N GLU A 231 -19.49 42.65 -11.50
CA GLU A 231 -18.26 43.05 -12.18
C GLU A 231 -17.06 42.96 -11.23
N ARG A 232 -16.04 42.23 -11.70
CA ARG A 232 -14.77 42.02 -11.02
C ARG A 232 -14.05 43.37 -10.95
N PRO A 233 -13.77 43.93 -9.76
CA PRO A 233 -12.95 45.13 -9.67
C PRO A 233 -11.55 44.85 -10.24
N GLU A 234 -11.07 45.76 -11.09
CA GLU A 234 -9.73 45.70 -11.65
C GLU A 234 -8.70 45.70 -10.52
N ARG A 235 -7.81 44.71 -10.53
CA ARG A 235 -6.70 44.61 -9.59
C ARG A 235 -5.72 45.74 -9.92
N PRO A 236 -5.45 46.69 -9.00
CA PRO A 236 -4.48 47.74 -9.26
C PRO A 236 -3.12 47.15 -9.63
N GLU A 237 -2.48 47.74 -10.64
CA GLU A 237 -1.13 47.38 -11.05
C GLU A 237 -0.18 47.52 -9.86
N ARG A 238 0.60 46.46 -9.62
CA ARG A 238 1.60 46.41 -8.56
C ARG A 238 2.76 47.32 -8.98
N PRO A 239 3.09 48.40 -8.24
CA PRO A 239 4.25 49.22 -8.56
C PRO A 239 5.53 48.38 -8.53
N ASP A 240 6.37 48.57 -9.54
CA ASP A 240 7.67 47.91 -9.64
C ASP A 240 8.52 48.19 -8.39
N ARG A 241 9.07 47.12 -7.82
CA ARG A 241 9.98 47.19 -6.69
C ARG A 241 11.30 47.80 -7.17
N PRO A 242 11.75 48.95 -6.63
CA PRO A 242 13.07 49.45 -6.95
C PRO A 242 14.13 48.48 -6.42
N ASP A 243 15.00 48.01 -7.30
CA ASP A 243 16.25 47.36 -6.91
C ASP A 243 17.14 48.41 -6.24
N HIS A 244 17.30 48.31 -4.92
CA HIS A 244 18.32 49.08 -4.22
C HIS A 244 19.64 48.31 -4.22
N ALA A 245 20.40 48.59 -5.26
CA ALA A 245 21.84 48.59 -5.23
C ALA A 245 22.34 49.55 -4.14
N GLY A 246 23.22 49.04 -3.27
CA GLY A 246 24.33 49.80 -2.68
C GLY A 246 24.04 50.69 -1.47
N ARG A 247 24.66 50.34 -0.33
CA ARG A 247 25.37 51.32 0.52
C ARG A 247 26.41 50.63 1.42
N PRO A 248 27.48 51.35 1.79
CA PRO A 248 28.85 50.87 1.81
C PRO A 248 29.38 50.79 3.25
N GLY A 249 30.65 50.37 3.39
CA GLY A 249 31.32 50.11 4.66
C GLY A 249 31.35 51.25 5.67
N GLY A 250 31.60 50.81 6.91
CA GLY A 250 31.94 51.54 8.12
C GLY A 250 32.30 50.53 9.18
#